data_AF-A0A2G2LWA5-F1
#
_entry.id   AF-A0A2G2LWA5-F1
#
_cell.length_a   1.000
_cell.length_b   1.000
_cell.length_c   1.000
_cell.angle_alpha   90.00
_cell.angle_beta   90.00
_cell.angle_gamma   90.00
#
_symmetry.space_group_name_H-M   'P 1'
#
loop_
_entity.id
_entity.type
_entity.pdbx_description
1 polymer ?
#
loop_
_entity_poly.entity_id
_entity_poly.type
_entity_poly.pdbx_seq_one_letter_code
_entity_poly.pdbx_strand_id
1 'polypeptide(L)'
;MSRYQHPLSLLALSFLQVLLIISLLYIQFTDGFSTFYTAFFAATAINTTLIFVAFGLPVFTKLALTLREHSKYASAIVLYQLYLHIIIAAFIIFDHIYGRNYMAIFLLSPFLIIFFMTARITWRACFAVLGSKIYSIFATGSTALLIWSMVLTLLGLFYQHRFLSENLHTLVLIYFAIHFAELGFVLLKIKKDLSAI
;
A
#
# COMPACT_ATOMS: atom_id res chain seq x y z
N MET A 1 11.38 -22.35 13.54
CA MET A 1 10.95 -21.20 12.71
C MET A 1 10.89 -21.63 11.27
N SER A 2 9.76 -21.44 10.58
CA SER A 2 9.64 -21.74 9.15
C SER A 2 10.60 -20.82 8.35
N ARG A 3 11.23 -21.32 7.28
CA ARG A 3 12.12 -20.53 6.39
C ARG A 3 11.44 -19.26 5.84
N TYR A 4 10.11 -19.22 5.85
CA TYR A 4 9.29 -18.08 5.43
C TYR A 4 9.08 -17.00 6.50
N GLN A 5 9.72 -17.11 7.67
CA GLN A 5 9.64 -16.06 8.72
C GLN A 5 10.99 -15.39 9.02
N HIS A 6 12.05 -15.78 8.29
CA HIS A 6 13.38 -15.20 8.46
C HIS A 6 13.41 -13.74 7.92
N PRO A 7 14.05 -12.78 8.63
CA PRO A 7 14.14 -11.39 8.18
C PRO A 7 14.82 -11.23 6.81
N LEU A 8 15.79 -12.08 6.47
CA LEU A 8 16.42 -12.08 5.13
C LEU A 8 15.44 -12.42 4.01
N SER A 9 14.47 -13.31 4.26
CA SER A 9 13.46 -13.68 3.26
C SER A 9 12.56 -12.49 2.94
N LEU A 10 12.12 -11.73 3.95
CA LEU A 10 11.35 -10.51 3.74
C LEU A 10 12.17 -9.44 3.02
N LEU A 11 13.45 -9.27 3.37
CA LEU A 11 14.34 -8.32 2.71
C LEU A 11 14.50 -8.65 1.22
N ALA A 12 14.76 -9.91 0.88
CA ALA A 12 14.88 -10.37 -0.50
C ALA A 12 13.59 -10.13 -1.30
N LEU A 13 12.43 -10.46 -0.74
CA LEU A 13 11.14 -10.20 -1.37
C LEU A 13 10.87 -8.71 -1.54
N SER A 14 11.29 -7.87 -0.59
CA SER A 14 11.16 -6.41 -0.65
C SER A 14 11.99 -5.82 -1.80
N PHE A 15 13.25 -6.24 -1.93
CA PHE A 15 14.09 -5.83 -3.06
C PHE A 15 13.54 -6.31 -4.39
N LEU A 16 13.08 -7.57 -4.46
CA LEU A 16 12.44 -8.11 -5.66
C LEU A 16 11.19 -7.30 -6.03
N GLN A 17 10.38 -6.90 -5.05
CA GLN A 17 9.18 -6.07 -5.27
C GLN A 17 9.54 -4.74 -5.94
N VAL A 18 10.58 -4.06 -5.43
CA VAL A 18 11.05 -2.79 -6.00
C VAL A 18 11.49 -2.98 -7.46
N LEU A 19 12.30 -4.02 -7.73
CA LEU A 19 12.78 -4.29 -9.09
C LEU A 19 11.63 -4.60 -10.06
N LEU A 20 10.66 -5.41 -9.63
CA LEU A 20 9.49 -5.76 -10.44
C LEU A 20 8.64 -4.51 -10.75
N ILE A 21 8.43 -3.64 -9.75
CA ILE A 21 7.63 -2.42 -9.93
C ILE A 21 8.35 -1.40 -10.82
N ILE A 22 9.66 -1.19 -10.63
CA ILE A 22 10.46 -0.32 -11.51
C ILE A 22 10.41 -0.85 -12.96
N SER A 23 10.49 -2.17 -13.13
CA SER A 23 10.40 -2.80 -14.46
C SER A 23 9.03 -2.57 -15.10
N LEU A 24 7.94 -2.71 -14.34
CA LEU A 24 6.58 -2.42 -14.83
C LEU A 24 6.42 -0.95 -15.24
N LEU A 25 6.91 -0.01 -14.43
CA LEU A 25 6.89 1.41 -14.78
C LEU A 25 7.72 1.68 -16.04
N TYR A 26 8.92 1.09 -16.16
CA TYR A 26 9.75 1.23 -17.34
C TYR A 26 9.05 0.73 -18.61
N ILE A 27 8.47 -0.48 -18.56
CA ILE A 27 7.72 -1.06 -19.69
C ILE A 27 6.54 -0.14 -20.05
N GLN A 28 5.80 0.35 -19.05
CA GLN A 28 4.64 1.21 -19.24
C GLN A 28 4.97 2.58 -19.85
N PHE A 29 6.16 3.14 -19.60
CA PHE A 29 6.57 4.45 -20.10
C PHE A 29 7.37 4.43 -21.40
N THR A 30 8.02 3.31 -21.73
CA THR A 30 8.90 3.22 -22.90
C THR A 30 8.37 2.30 -24.00
N ASP A 31 7.30 1.55 -23.72
CA ASP A 31 6.81 0.42 -24.52
C ASP A 31 7.86 -0.68 -24.79
N GLY A 32 9.06 -0.55 -24.23
CA GLY A 32 10.12 -1.55 -24.31
C GLY A 32 9.72 -2.81 -23.57
N PHE A 33 9.89 -3.97 -24.19
CA PHE A 33 9.54 -5.27 -23.60
C PHE A 33 8.05 -5.44 -23.24
N SER A 34 7.14 -4.73 -23.92
CA SER A 34 5.69 -4.79 -23.69
C SER A 34 5.10 -6.21 -23.73
N THR A 35 5.68 -7.12 -24.51
CA THR A 35 5.30 -8.55 -24.55
C THR A 35 5.46 -9.26 -23.21
N PHE A 36 6.31 -8.76 -22.31
CA PHE A 36 6.53 -9.32 -20.98
C PHE A 36 5.70 -8.65 -19.88
N TYR A 37 4.96 -7.58 -20.18
CA TYR A 37 4.25 -6.79 -19.16
C TYR A 37 3.36 -7.65 -18.26
N THR A 38 2.52 -8.51 -18.84
CA THR A 38 1.62 -9.41 -18.09
C THR A 38 2.39 -10.37 -17.17
N ALA A 39 3.53 -10.89 -17.61
CA ALA A 39 4.36 -11.77 -16.80
C ALA A 39 4.98 -11.03 -15.60
N PHE A 40 5.50 -9.81 -15.81
CA PHE A 40 5.99 -8.95 -14.74
C PHE A 40 4.88 -8.53 -13.77
N PHE A 41 3.67 -8.27 -14.29
CA PHE A 41 2.52 -7.91 -13.48
C PHE A 41 2.10 -9.09 -12.59
N ALA A 42 1.99 -10.29 -13.16
CA ALA A 42 1.68 -11.51 -12.40
C ALA A 42 2.75 -11.78 -11.33
N ALA A 43 4.04 -11.68 -11.67
CA ALA A 43 5.13 -11.83 -10.71
C ALA A 43 5.05 -10.80 -9.57
N THR A 44 4.71 -9.55 -9.88
CA THR A 44 4.51 -8.48 -8.90
C THR A 44 3.32 -8.79 -7.97
N ALA A 45 2.20 -9.22 -8.52
CA ALA A 45 1.01 -9.58 -7.75
C ALA A 45 1.28 -10.78 -6.81
N ILE A 46 1.98 -11.80 -7.30
CA ILE A 46 2.40 -12.96 -6.49
C ILE A 46 3.35 -12.51 -5.38
N ASN A 47 4.39 -11.72 -5.69
CA ASN A 47 5.35 -11.25 -4.71
C ASN A 47 4.70 -10.36 -3.64
N THR A 48 3.80 -9.46 -4.04
CA THR A 48 2.97 -8.65 -3.14
C THR A 48 2.15 -9.53 -2.21
N THR A 49 1.48 -10.55 -2.76
CA THR A 49 0.66 -11.50 -1.99
C THR A 49 1.51 -12.28 -0.99
N LEU A 50 2.69 -12.74 -1.38
CA LEU A 50 3.64 -13.42 -0.48
C LEU A 50 4.10 -12.50 0.65
N ILE A 51 4.45 -11.24 0.35
CA ILE A 51 4.81 -10.24 1.37
C ILE A 51 3.64 -10.04 2.34
N PHE A 52 2.41 -9.86 1.85
CA PHE A 52 1.23 -9.67 2.69
C PHE A 52 0.90 -10.88 3.55
N VAL A 53 0.77 -12.06 2.95
CA VAL A 53 0.29 -13.25 3.66
C VAL A 53 1.35 -13.82 4.59
N ALA A 54 2.61 -13.94 4.13
CA ALA A 54 3.66 -14.58 4.91
C ALA A 54 4.25 -13.64 5.98
N PHE A 55 4.24 -12.33 5.77
CA PHE A 55 4.86 -11.36 6.69
C PHE A 55 3.91 -10.28 7.17
N GLY A 56 3.12 -9.69 6.27
CA GLY A 56 2.17 -8.63 6.59
C GLY A 56 1.18 -9.04 7.68
N LEU A 57 0.46 -10.14 7.47
CA LEU A 57 -0.55 -10.62 8.41
C LEU A 57 0.05 -10.91 9.81
N PRO A 58 1.13 -11.72 9.96
CA PRO A 58 1.74 -11.93 11.28
C PRO A 58 2.23 -10.64 11.97
N VAL A 59 2.87 -9.73 11.21
CA VAL A 59 3.40 -8.47 11.75
C VAL A 59 2.26 -7.57 12.21
N PHE A 60 1.22 -7.41 11.40
CA PHE A 60 0.05 -6.59 11.74
C PHE A 60 -0.78 -7.20 12.86
N THR A 61 -0.89 -8.52 12.96
CA THR A 61 -1.53 -9.18 14.11
C THR A 61 -0.74 -8.91 15.40
N LYS A 62 0.59 -9.06 15.40
CA LYS A 62 1.41 -8.73 16.57
C LYS A 62 1.32 -7.24 16.94
N LEU A 63 1.35 -6.36 15.94
CA LEU A 63 1.17 -4.92 16.12
C LEU A 63 -0.20 -4.62 16.75
N ALA A 64 -1.27 -5.21 16.23
CA ALA A 64 -2.63 -5.02 16.74
C ALA A 64 -2.77 -5.48 18.19
N LEU A 65 -2.13 -6.58 18.58
CA LEU A 65 -2.12 -7.04 19.98
C LEU A 65 -1.36 -6.05 20.87
N THR A 66 -0.18 -5.60 20.44
CA THR A 66 0.63 -4.61 21.18
C THR A 66 -0.14 -3.30 21.38
N LEU A 67 -0.78 -2.79 20.32
CA LEU A 67 -1.57 -1.56 20.41
C LEU A 67 -2.86 -1.72 21.22
N ARG A 68 -3.40 -2.96 21.35
CA ARG A 68 -4.62 -3.22 22.11
C ARG A 68 -4.46 -2.91 23.60
N GLU A 69 -3.26 -3.11 24.14
CA GLU A 69 -2.93 -2.79 25.54
C GLU A 69 -3.10 -1.29 25.84
N HIS A 70 -2.95 -0.45 24.83
CA HIS A 70 -3.11 1.00 24.94
C HIS A 70 -4.47 1.50 24.43
N SER A 71 -5.00 0.93 23.33
CA SER A 71 -6.26 1.34 22.74
C SER A 71 -6.89 0.24 21.89
N LYS A 72 -8.10 -0.19 22.28
CA LYS A 72 -8.90 -1.15 21.50
C LYS A 72 -9.21 -0.65 20.08
N TYR A 73 -9.43 0.66 19.93
CA TYR A 73 -9.69 1.29 18.63
C TYR A 73 -8.46 1.25 17.72
N ALA A 74 -7.26 1.56 18.26
CA ALA A 74 -6.03 1.52 17.48
C ALA A 74 -5.73 0.10 16.97
N SER A 75 -5.96 -0.92 17.80
CA SER A 75 -5.83 -2.33 17.44
C SER A 75 -6.73 -2.71 16.25
N ALA A 76 -8.02 -2.36 16.30
CA ALA A 76 -8.95 -2.64 15.21
C ALA A 76 -8.55 -1.89 13.92
N ILE A 77 -8.17 -0.62 14.03
CA ILE A 77 -7.81 0.23 12.88
C ILE A 77 -6.58 -0.30 12.14
N VAL A 78 -5.58 -0.84 12.84
CA VAL A 78 -4.42 -1.49 12.22
C VAL A 78 -4.83 -2.66 11.34
N LEU A 79 -5.78 -3.48 11.80
CA LEU A 79 -6.29 -4.60 11.02
C LEU A 79 -7.13 -4.12 9.83
N TYR A 80 -7.95 -3.09 10.00
CA TYR A 80 -8.66 -2.46 8.88
C TYR A 80 -7.70 -1.91 7.83
N GLN A 81 -6.59 -1.27 8.25
CA GLN A 81 -5.55 -0.80 7.35
C GLN A 81 -4.96 -1.96 6.53
N LEU A 82 -4.73 -3.12 7.14
CA LEU A 82 -4.28 -4.32 6.42
C LEU A 82 -5.30 -4.76 5.36
N TYR A 83 -6.59 -4.84 5.71
CA TYR A 83 -7.65 -5.24 4.77
C TYR A 83 -7.85 -4.24 3.63
N LEU A 84 -7.68 -2.95 3.88
CA LEU A 84 -7.81 -1.94 2.83
C LEU A 84 -6.71 -2.09 1.78
N HIS A 85 -5.50 -2.54 2.13
CA HIS A 85 -4.48 -2.87 1.12
C HIS A 85 -4.93 -4.00 0.19
N ILE A 86 -5.69 -4.99 0.69
CA ILE A 86 -6.24 -6.07 -0.15
C ILE A 86 -7.25 -5.52 -1.14
N ILE A 87 -8.10 -4.57 -0.71
CA ILE A 87 -9.06 -3.89 -1.59
C ILE A 87 -8.32 -3.12 -2.69
N ILE A 88 -7.24 -2.39 -2.35
CA ILE A 88 -6.42 -1.69 -3.34
C ILE A 88 -5.76 -2.69 -4.31
N ALA A 89 -5.17 -3.77 -3.81
CA ALA A 89 -4.54 -4.78 -4.66
C ALA A 89 -5.54 -5.43 -5.62
N ALA A 90 -6.75 -5.74 -5.13
CA ALA A 90 -7.84 -6.27 -5.94
C ALA A 90 -8.29 -5.27 -7.01
N PHE A 91 -8.36 -3.98 -6.69
CA PHE A 91 -8.65 -2.93 -7.66
C PHE A 91 -7.59 -2.87 -8.76
N ILE A 92 -6.30 -2.93 -8.44
CA ILE A 92 -5.23 -2.88 -9.44
C ILE A 92 -5.28 -4.11 -10.37
N ILE A 93 -5.57 -5.30 -9.83
CA ILE A 93 -5.77 -6.51 -10.64
C ILE A 93 -7.00 -6.36 -11.55
N PHE A 94 -8.10 -5.83 -11.02
CA PHE A 94 -9.29 -5.55 -11.81
C PHE A 94 -9.00 -4.56 -12.95
N ASP A 95 -8.32 -3.45 -12.65
CA ASP A 95 -7.93 -2.44 -13.64
C ASP A 95 -7.01 -3.02 -14.73
N HIS A 96 -6.10 -3.92 -14.36
CA HIS A 96 -5.26 -4.63 -15.32
C HIS A 96 -6.06 -5.52 -16.29
N ILE A 97 -7.08 -6.23 -15.80
CA ILE A 97 -7.89 -7.17 -16.61
C ILE A 97 -8.88 -6.44 -17.50
N TYR A 98 -9.59 -5.45 -16.94
CA TYR A 98 -10.70 -4.78 -17.61
C TYR A 98 -10.31 -3.47 -18.30
N GLY A 99 -9.06 -3.04 -18.14
CA GLY A 99 -8.55 -1.78 -18.65
C GLY A 99 -9.06 -0.58 -17.86
N ARG A 100 -8.64 0.61 -18.30
CA ARG A 100 -8.91 1.87 -17.60
C ARG A 100 -10.42 2.11 -17.46
N ASN A 101 -10.93 2.07 -16.24
CA ASN A 101 -12.34 2.29 -15.95
C ASN A 101 -12.55 3.43 -14.95
N TYR A 102 -13.03 4.57 -15.43
CA TYR A 102 -13.28 5.75 -14.61
C TYR A 102 -14.28 5.49 -13.47
N MET A 103 -15.35 4.74 -13.76
CA MET A 103 -16.34 4.40 -12.72
C MET A 103 -15.69 3.59 -11.60
N ALA A 104 -14.74 2.71 -11.93
CA ALA A 104 -14.01 1.93 -10.92
C ALA A 104 -13.16 2.84 -10.02
N ILE A 105 -12.49 3.85 -10.56
CA ILE A 105 -11.72 4.84 -9.77
C ILE A 105 -12.64 5.65 -8.86
N PHE A 106 -13.77 6.10 -9.40
CA PHE A 106 -14.76 6.85 -8.63
C PHE A 106 -15.31 6.02 -7.46
N LEU A 107 -15.58 4.73 -7.69
CA LEU A 107 -15.97 3.79 -6.64
C LEU A 107 -14.83 3.51 -5.64
N LEU A 108 -13.57 3.61 -6.06
CA LEU A 108 -12.40 3.46 -5.20
C LEU A 108 -12.15 4.69 -4.31
N SER A 109 -12.45 5.91 -4.76
CA SER A 109 -12.22 7.17 -4.02
C SER A 109 -12.61 7.13 -2.53
N PRO A 110 -13.82 6.68 -2.13
CA PRO A 110 -14.15 6.57 -0.71
C PRO A 110 -13.23 5.61 0.05
N PHE A 111 -12.79 4.51 -0.57
CA PHE A 111 -11.83 3.59 0.03
C PHE A 111 -10.45 4.22 0.18
N LEU A 112 -10.02 5.09 -0.73
CA LEU A 112 -8.75 5.84 -0.60
C LEU A 112 -8.78 6.77 0.61
N ILE A 113 -9.89 7.48 0.82
CA ILE A 113 -10.07 8.35 1.98
C ILE A 113 -9.98 7.52 3.27
N ILE A 114 -10.69 6.40 3.33
CA ILE A 114 -10.66 5.50 4.49
C ILE A 114 -9.25 4.92 4.69
N PHE A 115 -8.56 4.53 3.61
CA PHE A 115 -7.19 4.02 3.63
C PHE A 115 -6.22 5.04 4.23
N PHE A 116 -6.23 6.29 3.77
CA PHE A 116 -5.32 7.30 4.32
C PHE A 116 -5.68 7.73 5.73
N MET A 117 -6.97 7.77 6.07
CA MET A 117 -7.43 8.08 7.42
C MET A 117 -6.99 7.01 8.42
N THR A 118 -7.20 5.73 8.08
CA THR A 118 -6.78 4.61 8.92
C THR A 118 -5.26 4.50 9.00
N ALA A 119 -4.53 4.67 7.89
CA ALA A 119 -3.07 4.77 7.87
C ALA A 119 -2.54 5.85 8.83
N ARG A 120 -3.10 7.07 8.76
CA ARG A 120 -2.73 8.16 9.68
C ARG A 120 -2.89 7.77 11.14
N ILE A 121 -4.01 7.15 11.49
CA ILE A 121 -4.28 6.72 12.88
C ILE A 121 -3.30 5.61 13.29
N THR A 122 -3.09 4.61 12.43
CA THR A 122 -2.13 3.54 12.63
C THR A 122 -0.72 4.08 12.89
N TRP A 123 -0.23 5.01 12.08
CA TRP A 123 1.11 5.57 12.24
C TRP A 123 1.27 6.42 13.50
N ARG A 124 0.23 7.19 13.88
CA ARG A 124 0.25 7.91 15.16
C ARG A 124 0.27 6.96 16.36
N ALA A 125 -0.50 5.87 16.31
CA ALA A 125 -0.48 4.85 17.35
C ALA A 125 0.88 4.14 17.42
N CYS A 126 1.48 3.81 16.28
CA CYS A 126 2.83 3.25 16.22
C CYS A 126 3.87 4.22 16.79
N PHE A 127 3.78 5.52 16.50
CA PHE A 127 4.69 6.51 17.08
C PHE A 127 4.57 6.58 18.60
N ALA A 128 3.33 6.58 19.12
CA ALA A 128 3.07 6.67 20.56
C ALA A 128 3.57 5.43 21.33
N VAL A 129 3.46 4.23 20.75
CA VAL A 129 3.79 2.97 21.44
C VAL A 129 5.21 2.49 21.13
N LEU A 130 5.64 2.57 19.87
CA LEU A 130 6.95 2.08 19.42
C LEU A 130 8.04 3.16 19.45
N GLY A 131 7.69 4.44 19.65
CA GLY A 131 8.63 5.55 19.90
C GLY A 131 9.50 6.01 18.73
N SER A 132 9.52 5.31 17.60
CA SER A 132 10.39 5.64 16.46
C SER A 132 9.87 6.81 15.63
N LYS A 133 10.69 7.85 15.45
CA LYS A 133 10.36 9.08 14.69
C LYS A 133 9.87 8.83 13.26
N ILE A 134 10.28 7.74 12.63
CA ILE A 134 9.83 7.36 11.28
C ILE A 134 8.30 7.27 11.18
N TYR A 135 7.62 6.83 12.25
CA TYR A 135 6.15 6.72 12.26
C TYR A 135 5.47 8.09 12.24
N SER A 136 6.11 9.12 12.80
CA SER A 136 5.63 10.49 12.67
C SER A 136 5.73 10.98 11.22
N ILE A 137 6.78 10.60 10.50
CA ILE A 137 6.95 10.95 9.07
C ILE A 137 5.85 10.28 8.24
N PHE A 138 5.60 8.98 8.46
CA PHE A 138 4.51 8.27 7.79
C PHE A 138 3.13 8.86 8.12
N ALA A 139 2.88 9.27 9.36
CA ALA A 139 1.63 9.93 9.74
C ALA A 139 1.42 11.26 8.99
N THR A 140 2.48 12.07 8.85
CA THR A 140 2.44 13.31 8.07
C THR A 140 2.20 13.03 6.59
N GLY A 141 2.92 12.07 6.01
CA GLY A 141 2.73 11.65 4.61
C GLY A 141 1.29 11.18 4.33
N SER A 142 0.74 10.30 5.18
CA SER A 142 -0.65 9.86 5.08
C SER A 142 -1.65 10.99 5.28
N THR A 143 -1.35 12.01 6.08
CA THR A 143 -2.21 13.18 6.25
C THR A 143 -2.24 14.03 4.98
N ALA A 144 -1.08 14.28 4.36
CA ALA A 144 -1.00 14.98 3.08
C ALA A 144 -1.78 14.24 1.98
N LEU A 145 -1.60 12.92 1.90
CA LEU A 145 -2.29 12.08 0.93
C LEU A 145 -3.81 12.00 1.17
N LEU A 146 -4.26 12.02 2.43
CA LEU A 146 -5.68 12.13 2.75
C LEU A 146 -6.28 13.42 2.18
N ILE A 147 -5.64 14.56 2.43
CA ILE A 147 -6.10 15.86 1.91
C ILE A 147 -6.11 15.83 0.39
N TRP A 148 -5.04 15.36 -0.24
CA TRP A 148 -4.96 15.24 -1.69
C TRP A 148 -6.01 14.29 -2.26
N SER A 149 -6.31 13.17 -1.62
CA SER A 149 -7.36 12.24 -2.07
C SER A 149 -8.74 12.89 -2.09
N MET A 150 -9.05 13.75 -1.11
CA MET A 150 -10.29 14.51 -1.07
C MET A 150 -10.31 15.57 -2.18
N VAL A 151 -9.23 16.34 -2.34
CA VAL A 151 -9.08 17.35 -3.40
C VAL A 151 -9.25 16.71 -4.77
N LEU A 152 -8.56 15.60 -5.03
CA LEU A 152 -8.64 14.88 -6.31
C LEU A 152 -10.02 14.29 -6.56
N THR A 153 -10.71 13.81 -5.53
CA THR A 153 -12.10 13.32 -5.65
C THR A 153 -13.05 14.47 -6.03
N LEU A 154 -12.91 15.64 -5.40
CA LEU A 154 -13.70 16.83 -5.74
C LEU A 154 -13.39 17.30 -7.17
N LEU A 155 -12.11 17.35 -7.55
CA LEU A 155 -11.73 17.70 -8.92
C LEU A 155 -12.30 16.71 -9.94
N GLY A 156 -12.30 15.41 -9.66
CA GLY A 156 -12.93 14.41 -10.53
C GLY A 156 -14.46 14.59 -10.66
N LEU A 157 -15.13 15.01 -9.58
CA LEU A 157 -16.56 15.30 -9.60
C LEU A 157 -16.91 16.55 -10.42
N PHE A 158 -16.14 17.63 -10.27
CA PHE A 158 -16.42 18.92 -10.91
C PHE A 158 -15.86 19.04 -12.34
N TYR A 159 -14.78 18.32 -12.65
CA TYR A 159 -14.07 18.41 -13.92
C TYR A 159 -13.99 17.04 -14.60
N GLN A 160 -15.15 16.45 -14.88
CA GLN A 160 -15.31 15.12 -15.50
C GLN A 160 -14.72 14.98 -16.93
N HIS A 161 -14.02 15.99 -17.44
CA HIS A 161 -13.39 15.93 -18.75
C HIS A 161 -12.31 14.85 -18.80
N ARG A 162 -12.34 14.07 -19.89
CA ARG A 162 -11.50 12.88 -20.18
C ARG A 162 -10.00 13.05 -19.88
N PHE A 163 -9.45 14.26 -20.04
CA PHE A 163 -8.04 14.53 -19.77
C PHE A 163 -7.68 14.53 -18.27
N LEU A 164 -8.57 15.02 -17.40
CA LEU A 164 -8.29 15.07 -15.96
C LEU A 164 -8.40 13.69 -15.31
N SER A 165 -9.33 12.86 -15.81
CA SER A 165 -9.53 11.49 -15.32
C SER A 165 -8.40 10.54 -15.71
N GLU A 166 -7.85 10.64 -16.92
CA GLU A 166 -6.69 9.84 -17.35
C GLU A 166 -5.42 10.16 -16.53
N ASN A 167 -5.22 11.43 -16.17
CA ASN A 167 -4.12 11.85 -15.30
C ASN A 167 -4.33 11.38 -13.85
N LEU A 168 -5.57 11.45 -13.33
CA LEU A 168 -5.89 10.96 -11.99
C LEU A 168 -5.68 9.45 -11.87
N HIS A 169 -6.15 8.68 -12.87
CA HIS A 169 -5.93 7.23 -12.95
C HIS A 169 -4.44 6.89 -12.89
N THR A 170 -3.64 7.53 -13.75
CA THR A 170 -2.20 7.31 -13.83
C THR A 170 -1.50 7.66 -12.52
N LEU A 171 -1.85 8.78 -11.89
CA LEU A 171 -1.30 9.19 -10.60
C LEU A 171 -1.61 8.17 -9.49
N VAL A 172 -2.85 7.66 -9.43
CA VAL A 172 -3.25 6.65 -8.45
C VAL A 172 -2.46 5.35 -8.65
N LEU A 173 -2.29 4.89 -9.89
CA LEU A 173 -1.51 3.68 -10.18
C LEU A 173 -0.03 3.84 -9.81
N ILE A 174 0.60 4.97 -10.18
CA ILE A 174 1.99 5.25 -9.83
C ILE A 174 2.15 5.33 -8.31
N TYR A 175 1.24 6.02 -7.61
CA TYR A 175 1.27 6.12 -6.17
C TYR A 175 1.25 4.74 -5.52
N PHE A 176 0.31 3.87 -5.91
CA PHE A 176 0.22 2.55 -5.30
C PHE A 176 1.34 1.62 -5.73
N ALA A 177 1.89 1.77 -6.93
CA ALA A 177 3.12 1.09 -7.32
C ALA A 177 4.26 1.43 -6.35
N ILE A 178 4.52 2.72 -6.10
CA ILE A 178 5.55 3.14 -5.14
C ILE A 178 5.21 2.64 -3.72
N HIS A 179 3.96 2.78 -3.28
CA HIS A 179 3.50 2.32 -1.97
C HIS A 179 3.73 0.82 -1.75
N PHE A 180 3.41 -0.02 -2.74
CA PHE A 180 3.66 -1.46 -2.64
C PHE A 180 5.16 -1.81 -2.74
N ALA A 181 5.97 -0.99 -3.40
CA ALA A 181 7.42 -1.14 -3.40
C ALA A 181 8.02 -0.93 -2.00
N GLU A 182 7.45 0.01 -1.23
CA GLU A 182 7.90 0.33 0.14
C GLU A 182 7.39 -0.65 1.21
N LEU A 183 6.27 -1.34 0.95
CA LEU A 183 5.57 -2.18 1.93
C LEU A 183 6.50 -3.13 2.69
N GLY A 184 7.39 -3.84 1.98
CA GLY A 184 8.29 -4.81 2.59
C GLY A 184 9.29 -4.19 3.57
N PHE A 185 9.80 -3.00 3.27
CA PHE A 185 10.69 -2.24 4.16
C PHE A 185 9.96 -1.70 5.38
N VAL A 186 8.71 -1.24 5.20
CA VAL A 186 7.85 -0.82 6.31
C VAL A 186 7.60 -2.00 7.26
N LEU A 187 7.29 -3.18 6.72
CA LEU A 187 7.11 -4.40 7.52
C LEU A 187 8.37 -4.80 8.28
N LEU A 188 9.55 -4.70 7.66
CA LEU A 188 10.83 -4.93 8.34
C LEU A 188 11.02 -3.98 9.52
N LYS A 189 10.69 -2.69 9.33
CA LYS A 189 10.82 -1.69 10.39
C LYS A 189 9.88 -1.99 11.56
N ILE A 190 8.60 -2.26 11.29
CA ILE A 190 7.62 -2.60 12.33
C ILE A 190 8.07 -3.86 13.08
N LYS A 191 8.49 -4.90 12.35
CA LYS A 191 8.98 -6.16 12.95
C LYS A 191 10.18 -5.92 13.87
N LYS A 192 11.14 -5.09 13.46
CA LYS A 192 12.31 -4.73 14.28
C LYS A 192 11.88 -4.04 15.57
N ASP A 193 11.01 -3.04 15.50
CA ASP A 193 10.58 -2.30 16.69
C ASP A 193 9.75 -3.17 17.63
N LEU A 194 8.86 -4.01 17.09
CA LEU A 194 8.09 -4.97 17.88
C LEU A 194 8.94 -6.08 18.53
N SER A 195 10.19 -6.25 18.11
CA SER A 195 11.13 -7.19 18.75
C SER A 195 11.96 -6.55 19.87
N ALA A 196 11.92 -5.23 19.98
CA ALA A 196 12.63 -4.46 21.00
C ALA A 196 11.75 -4.10 22.21
N ILE A 197 10.48 -4.48 22.18
CA ILE A 197 9.48 -4.35 23.25
C ILE A 197 9.20 -5.76 23.77
#